data_AF-A0A2N2PU72-F1
#
_entry.id   AF-A0A2N2PU72-F1
#
_cell.length_a   1.000
_cell.length_b   1.000
_cell.length_c   1.000
_cell.angle_alpha   90.00
_cell.angle_beta   90.00
_cell.angle_gamma   90.00
#
_symmetry.space_group_name_H-M   'P 1'
#
loop_
_entity.id
_entity.type
_entity.pdbx_description
1 polymer ?
#
loop_
_entity_poly.entity_id
_entity_poly.type
_entity_poly.pdbx_seq_one_letter_code
_entity_poly.pdbx_strand_id
1 'polypeptide(L)'
;MAVHRILADWDVTTATYETPWSTPGLAPDVDHASAPLITVTLTTLLTKEGWLDLDITPAVREWLAGQPNFGLALRLTDDSFGMAHLWIYAGEYENPNLRPKLTLVYQRR
;
A
#
# COMPACT_ATOMS: atom_id res chain seq x y z
N MET A 1 -1.71 8.09 7.48
CA MET A 1 -1.31 6.94 6.64
C MET A 1 -0.95 7.46 5.26
N ALA A 2 0.08 6.92 4.65
CA ALA A 2 0.49 7.23 3.29
C ALA A 2 0.64 5.94 2.47
N VAL A 3 0.35 6.03 1.17
CA VAL A 3 0.54 4.97 0.20
C VAL A 3 1.69 5.36 -0.71
N HIS A 4 2.72 4.53 -0.79
CA HIS A 4 3.91 4.76 -1.60
C HIS A 4 4.05 3.68 -2.65
N ARG A 5 4.64 4.00 -3.79
CA ARG A 5 4.95 2.98 -4.82
C ARG A 5 6.22 2.25 -4.44
N ILE A 6 6.21 0.94 -4.56
CA ILE A 6 7.44 0.14 -4.45
C ILE A 6 8.25 0.33 -5.72
N LEU A 7 9.56 0.51 -5.58
CA LEU A 7 10.50 0.77 -6.68
C LEU A 7 11.39 -0.43 -7.00
N ALA A 8 11.42 -1.43 -6.11
CA ALA A 8 12.24 -2.63 -6.25
C ALA A 8 11.38 -3.89 -6.26
N ASP A 9 11.78 -4.88 -7.04
CA ASP A 9 11.11 -6.18 -7.07
C ASP A 9 11.26 -6.92 -5.72
N TRP A 10 10.29 -7.75 -5.39
CA TRP A 10 10.28 -8.51 -4.15
C TRP A 10 9.49 -9.81 -4.28
N ASP A 11 9.86 -10.80 -3.48
CA ASP A 11 9.19 -12.09 -3.43
C ASP A 11 8.42 -12.21 -2.12
N VAL A 12 7.10 -12.43 -2.21
CA VAL A 12 6.20 -12.59 -1.07
C VAL A 12 6.58 -13.72 -0.12
N THR A 13 7.30 -14.72 -0.62
CA THR A 13 7.72 -15.88 0.17
C THR A 13 9.03 -15.65 0.94
N THR A 14 9.82 -14.65 0.54
CA THR A 14 11.14 -14.37 1.16
C THR A 14 11.23 -12.96 1.76
N ALA A 15 10.32 -12.06 1.44
CA ALA A 15 10.33 -10.71 1.96
C ALA A 15 10.06 -10.69 3.47
N THR A 16 10.87 -9.95 4.21
CA THR A 16 10.77 -9.71 5.65
C THR A 16 10.85 -8.21 5.92
N TYR A 17 10.99 -7.82 7.19
CA TYR A 17 11.30 -6.44 7.55
C TYR A 17 12.65 -5.96 7.00
N GLU A 18 13.61 -6.87 6.76
CA GLU A 18 14.98 -6.54 6.35
C GLU A 18 15.28 -6.90 4.91
N THR A 19 14.80 -8.06 4.43
CA THR A 19 15.07 -8.56 3.07
C THR A 19 13.85 -8.34 2.18
N PRO A 20 13.96 -7.94 0.90
CA PRO A 20 15.18 -7.59 0.14
C PRO A 20 15.58 -6.11 0.26
N TRP A 21 15.02 -5.39 1.23
CA TRP A 21 15.08 -3.94 1.29
C TRP A 21 16.50 -3.42 1.55
N SER A 22 16.83 -2.28 0.96
CA SER A 22 18.14 -1.63 1.14
C SER A 22 18.38 -1.17 2.59
N THR A 23 17.30 -0.95 3.35
CA THR A 23 17.33 -0.76 4.80
C THR A 23 16.11 -1.43 5.44
N PRO A 24 16.19 -1.81 6.74
CA PRO A 24 15.03 -2.36 7.42
C PRO A 24 13.82 -1.42 7.36
N GLY A 25 12.70 -1.94 6.84
CA GLY A 25 11.46 -1.17 6.69
C GLY A 25 11.36 -0.25 5.48
N LEU A 26 12.11 -0.54 4.39
CA LEU A 26 12.13 0.17 3.10
C LEU A 26 12.78 1.56 3.16
N ALA A 27 13.80 1.78 2.34
CA ALA A 27 14.42 3.10 2.18
C ALA A 27 13.66 3.98 1.16
N PRO A 28 13.52 5.28 1.44
CA PRO A 28 12.94 6.24 0.50
C PRO A 28 13.83 6.41 -0.73
N ASP A 29 13.19 6.52 -1.89
CA ASP A 29 13.75 6.68 -3.24
C ASP A 29 14.71 5.57 -3.70
N VAL A 30 14.78 4.47 -2.95
CA VAL A 30 15.48 3.23 -3.32
C VAL A 30 14.49 2.07 -3.36
N ASP A 31 13.81 1.78 -2.25
CA ASP A 31 12.85 0.68 -2.15
C ASP A 31 11.41 1.16 -2.40
N HIS A 32 11.10 2.41 -2.06
CA HIS A 32 9.81 3.03 -2.34
C HIS A 32 9.93 4.50 -2.76
N ALA A 33 8.96 5.05 -3.50
CA ALA A 33 8.91 6.48 -3.79
C ALA A 33 8.72 7.30 -2.49
N SER A 34 9.56 8.31 -2.24
CA SER A 34 9.44 9.15 -1.04
C SER A 34 8.15 9.99 -1.05
N ALA A 35 7.77 10.50 -2.22
CA ALA A 35 6.48 11.16 -2.42
C ALA A 35 5.33 10.15 -2.33
N PRO A 36 4.33 10.37 -1.47
CA PRO A 36 3.17 9.49 -1.38
C PRO A 36 2.28 9.65 -2.60
N LEU A 37 1.74 8.53 -3.08
CA LEU A 37 0.65 8.50 -4.07
C LEU A 37 -0.66 8.98 -3.46
N ILE A 38 -0.92 8.58 -2.20
CA ILE A 38 -2.15 8.91 -1.45
C ILE A 38 -1.75 9.19 -0.01
N THR A 39 -2.36 10.21 0.59
CA THR A 39 -2.30 10.46 2.04
C THR A 39 -3.71 10.40 2.61
N VAL A 40 -3.90 9.58 3.64
CA VAL A 40 -5.16 9.45 4.40
C VAL A 40 -4.91 9.91 5.83
N THR A 41 -5.69 10.89 6.30
CA THR A 41 -5.53 11.44 7.65
C THR A 41 -5.95 10.43 8.72
N LEU A 42 -5.35 10.49 9.90
CA LEU A 42 -5.76 9.64 11.02
C LEU A 42 -7.24 9.83 11.36
N THR A 43 -7.75 11.07 11.34
CA THR A 43 -9.17 11.35 11.58
C THR A 43 -10.07 10.58 10.63
N THR A 44 -9.75 10.54 9.33
CA THR A 44 -10.51 9.76 8.35
C THR A 44 -10.53 8.27 8.72
N LEU A 45 -9.40 7.71 9.14
CA LEU A 45 -9.26 6.30 9.50
C LEU A 45 -10.03 5.95 10.78
N LEU A 46 -10.13 6.88 11.74
CA LEU A 46 -10.82 6.66 13.01
C LEU A 46 -12.34 6.87 12.92
N THR A 47 -12.82 7.62 11.93
CA THR A 47 -14.26 7.91 11.79
C THR A 47 -15.08 6.84 11.09
N LYS A 48 -14.44 5.84 10.47
CA LYS A 48 -15.13 4.84 9.64
C LYS A 48 -14.51 3.47 9.85
N GLU A 49 -15.30 2.56 10.42
CA GLU A 49 -14.98 1.14 10.42
C GLU A 49 -15.38 0.50 9.08
N GLY A 50 -14.61 -0.49 8.63
CA GLY A 50 -14.87 -1.25 7.40
C GLY A 50 -13.92 -0.92 6.26
N TRP A 51 -14.42 -0.97 5.02
CA TRP A 51 -13.59 -0.80 3.83
C TRP A 51 -13.03 0.62 3.69
N LEU A 52 -11.70 0.68 3.55
CA LEU A 52 -10.95 1.84 3.10
C LEU A 52 -10.71 1.74 1.60
N ASP A 53 -11.42 2.56 0.82
CA ASP A 53 -11.21 2.67 -0.62
C ASP A 53 -10.05 3.62 -0.92
N LEU A 54 -9.08 3.15 -1.69
CA LEU A 54 -7.91 3.91 -2.12
C LEU A 54 -7.96 4.08 -3.64
N ASP A 55 -8.08 5.31 -4.13
CA ASP A 55 -8.04 5.59 -5.57
C ASP A 55 -6.60 5.51 -6.09
N ILE A 56 -6.23 4.33 -6.58
CA ILE A 56 -4.91 4.08 -7.18
C ILE A 56 -4.92 4.21 -8.71
N THR A 57 -5.94 4.85 -9.29
CA THR A 57 -6.07 5.05 -10.74
C THR A 57 -4.79 5.62 -11.38
N PRO A 58 -4.08 6.61 -10.79
CA PRO A 58 -2.84 7.11 -11.38
C PRO A 58 -1.78 6.01 -11.52
N ALA A 59 -1.57 5.18 -10.49
CA ALA A 59 -0.61 4.09 -10.53
C ALA A 59 -0.99 3.03 -11.58
N VAL A 60 -2.26 2.65 -11.65
CA VAL A 60 -2.76 1.68 -12.63
C VAL A 60 -2.57 2.17 -14.07
N ARG A 61 -2.83 3.47 -14.33
CA ARG A 61 -2.62 4.06 -15.67
C ARG A 61 -1.17 3.99 -16.11
N GLU A 62 -0.24 4.23 -15.20
CA GLU A 62 1.17 4.16 -15.50
C GLU A 62 1.65 2.72 -15.71
N TRP A 63 1.14 1.75 -14.93
CA TRP A 63 1.40 0.33 -15.18
C TRP A 63 0.92 -0.09 -16.58
N LEU A 64 -0.29 0.36 -16.97
CA LEU A 64 -0.81 0.14 -18.31
C LEU A 64 0.01 0.85 -19.40
N ALA A 65 0.73 1.91 -19.06
CA ALA A 65 1.66 2.61 -19.94
C ALA A 65 3.06 1.96 -20.01
N GLY A 66 3.27 0.84 -19.30
CA GLY A 66 4.51 0.06 -19.34
C GLY A 66 5.46 0.28 -18.16
N GLN A 67 5.08 1.08 -17.15
CA GLN A 67 5.85 1.14 -15.90
C GLN A 67 5.77 -0.20 -15.16
N PRO A 68 6.88 -0.69 -14.57
CA PRO A 68 6.84 -1.88 -13.73
C PRO A 68 5.84 -1.73 -12.58
N ASN A 69 5.19 -2.83 -12.21
CA ASN A 69 4.33 -2.91 -11.04
C ASN A 69 4.97 -3.79 -9.98
N PHE A 70 5.67 -3.17 -9.03
CA PHE A 70 6.19 -3.84 -7.83
C PHE A 70 5.24 -3.72 -6.62
N GLY A 71 4.03 -3.19 -6.83
CA GLY A 71 3.04 -2.99 -5.77
C GLY A 71 3.13 -1.64 -5.05
N LEU A 72 2.39 -1.55 -3.94
CA LEU A 72 2.22 -0.34 -3.14
C LEU A 72 2.51 -0.66 -1.66
N ALA A 73 3.24 0.21 -0.98
CA ALA A 73 3.43 0.16 0.48
C ALA A 73 2.40 1.07 1.16
N LEU A 74 1.67 0.51 2.13
CA LEU A 74 0.84 1.27 3.06
C LEU A 74 1.66 1.53 4.33
N ARG A 75 1.90 2.81 4.65
CA ARG A 75 2.68 3.23 5.82
C ARG A 75 1.83 4.07 6.74
N LEU A 76 1.81 3.74 8.04
CA LEU A 76 1.25 4.62 9.05
C LEU A 76 2.27 5.71 9.36
N THR A 77 1.91 6.95 9.03
CA THR A 77 2.80 8.13 9.12
C THR A 77 2.51 8.99 10.35
N ASP A 78 1.32 8.84 10.94
CA ASP A 78 0.88 9.58 12.12
C ASP A 78 0.73 8.58 13.26
N ASP A 79 1.67 8.59 14.19
CA ASP A 79 1.51 7.97 15.49
C ASP A 79 1.25 9.09 16.51
N SER A 80 -0.02 9.29 16.87
CA SER A 80 -0.25 9.90 18.18
C SER A 80 0.18 8.84 19.20
N PHE A 81 1.41 8.96 19.71
CA PHE A 81 2.01 8.14 20.79
C PHE A 81 2.66 6.78 20.44
N GLY A 82 3.09 6.51 19.19
CA GLY A 82 3.76 5.23 18.87
C GLY A 82 2.87 3.99 18.90
N MET A 83 1.55 4.16 19.01
CA MET A 83 0.59 3.07 19.21
C MET A 83 -0.61 3.11 18.28
N ALA A 84 -0.54 3.83 17.15
CA ALA A 84 -1.58 3.75 16.14
C ALA A 84 -1.47 2.41 15.41
N HIS A 85 -2.07 1.36 15.98
CA HIS A 85 -2.20 0.06 15.34
C HIS A 85 -3.58 0.03 14.67
N LEU A 86 -3.62 0.09 13.34
CA LEU A 86 -4.83 -0.24 12.61
C LEU A 86 -4.88 -1.75 12.43
N TRP A 87 -6.00 -2.37 12.80
CA TRP A 87 -6.28 -3.72 12.35
C TRP A 87 -6.58 -3.68 10.86
N ILE A 88 -5.77 -4.41 10.11
CA ILE A 88 -5.96 -4.62 8.68
C ILE A 88 -6.22 -6.10 8.42
N TYR A 89 -7.12 -6.38 7.49
CA TYR A 89 -7.27 -7.71 6.94
C TYR A 89 -6.36 -7.81 5.71
N ALA A 90 -5.28 -8.58 5.85
CA ALA A 90 -4.30 -8.79 4.79
C ALA A 90 -4.65 -10.04 3.93
N GLY A 91 -3.78 -10.40 2.98
CA GLY A 91 -4.05 -11.45 1.98
C GLY A 91 -4.27 -12.84 2.57
N GLU A 92 -3.82 -13.06 3.80
CA GLU A 92 -3.90 -14.29 4.57
C GLU A 92 -5.16 -14.39 5.45
N TYR A 93 -5.99 -13.34 5.52
CA TYR A 93 -7.15 -13.33 6.42
C TYR A 93 -8.10 -14.51 6.15
N GLU A 94 -8.67 -15.08 7.22
CA GLU A 94 -9.42 -16.34 7.16
C GLU A 94 -10.61 -16.25 6.20
N ASN A 95 -11.42 -15.20 6.32
CA ASN A 95 -12.55 -14.98 5.42
C ASN A 95 -12.06 -14.32 4.10
N PRO A 96 -12.07 -15.02 2.97
CA PRO A 96 -11.56 -14.49 1.70
C PRO A 96 -12.35 -13.28 1.19
N ASN A 97 -13.60 -13.10 1.61
CA ASN A 97 -14.41 -11.95 1.22
C ASN A 97 -13.96 -10.63 1.83
N LEU A 98 -13.14 -10.69 2.88
CA LEU A 98 -12.61 -9.54 3.63
C LEU A 98 -11.15 -9.21 3.31
N ARG A 99 -10.49 -9.99 2.43
CA ARG A 99 -9.13 -9.72 1.96
C ARG A 99 -9.10 -8.54 0.99
N PRO A 100 -7.98 -7.80 0.87
CA PRO A 100 -7.88 -6.64 -0.03
C PRO A 100 -8.21 -7.00 -1.48
N LYS A 101 -8.85 -6.07 -2.20
CA LYS A 101 -9.28 -6.25 -3.60
C LYS A 101 -8.89 -5.05 -4.43
N LEU A 102 -8.50 -5.30 -5.67
CA LEU A 102 -8.36 -4.27 -6.70
C LEU A 102 -9.61 -4.28 -7.59
N THR A 103 -10.37 -3.18 -7.57
CA THR A 103 -11.54 -3.00 -8.44
C THR A 103 -11.15 -2.13 -9.63
N LEU A 104 -11.27 -2.68 -10.84
CA LEU A 104 -11.02 -1.94 -12.08
C LEU A 104 -12.34 -1.60 -12.78
N VAL A 105 -12.64 -0.32 -12.89
CA VAL A 105 -13.73 0.18 -13.74
C VAL A 105 -13.10 0.75 -15.00
N TYR A 106 -13.38 0.14 -16.14
CA TYR A 106 -12.82 0.53 -17.42
C TYR A 106 -13.89 0.56 -18.51
N GLN A 107 -13.66 1.40 -19.53
CA GLN A 107 -14.46 1.40 -20.75
C GLN A 107 -13.71 0.61 -21.82
N ARG A 108 -14.40 -0.35 -22.43
CA ARG A 108 -13.89 -1.06 -23.60
C ARG A 108 -14.21 -0.19 -24.82
N ARG A 109 -13.19 0.14 -25.62
CA ARG A 109 -13.39 0.71 -26.96
C ARG A 109 -13.79 -0.39 -27.94
#